data_AF-A0A936K6C9-F1
#
_entry.id   AF-A0A936K6C9-F1
#
_cell.length_a   1.000
_cell.length_b   1.000
_cell.length_c   1.000
_cell.angle_alpha   90.00
_cell.angle_beta   90.00
_cell.angle_gamma   90.00
#
_symmetry.space_group_name_H-M   'P 1'
#
loop_
_entity.id
_entity.type
_entity.pdbx_description
1 polymer ?
#
loop_
_entity_poly.entity_id
_entity_poly.type
_entity_poly.pdbx_seq_one_letter_code
_entity_poly.pdbx_strand_id
1 'polypeptide(L)'
;MRAHLRFLILDDFDPDTGELALRVAFQPGPEPGLELLRLRLHLGRAGNPLDPLTRELRTHVQMPLPTLWEHGLKTIIHAIEEELGGPDGRNALRYLWVRTQLLHPAESARSTPNHPVPRQVEILRDWSHRLDQEGQTLRAAEILDRLLLLAPRDVTSLAYLTGFFRSQGMAEEMAAVAERWLKAEPGRVEAKLRHGEALLRLGRVQEARAAFEAVLKVHPVHLLAHLGMAQALALMGGNPFPHLDAAQELDPGATASVLRETFDYRLMAAPVGDRTYDLEGLPALLGVSGAEVQDYLQFLGLPLAGSEGTVRESELARWVGVMNRYALLPGGLNWSAPTPRRLPELG
;
A
#
# COMPACT_ATOMS: atom_id res chain seq x y z
N MET A 1 2.68 36.32 9.16
CA MET A 1 2.46 35.53 7.92
C MET A 1 1.08 34.92 8.01
N ARG A 2 0.24 35.04 6.98
CA ARG A 2 -1.16 34.61 7.05
C ARG A 2 -1.25 33.16 6.61
N ALA A 3 -1.96 32.35 7.39
CA ALA A 3 -2.31 31.00 6.97
C ALA A 3 -3.16 31.05 5.69
N HIS A 4 -3.09 29.99 4.88
CA HIS A 4 -3.87 29.84 3.67
C HIS A 4 -4.73 28.59 3.76
N LEU A 5 -6.05 28.74 3.68
CA LEU A 5 -6.95 27.60 3.52
C LEU A 5 -6.65 26.90 2.20
N ARG A 6 -6.69 25.58 2.20
CA ARG A 6 -6.46 24.73 1.03
C ARG A 6 -7.74 24.06 0.58
N PHE A 7 -8.43 23.37 1.49
CA PHE A 7 -9.74 22.77 1.22
C PHE A 7 -10.47 22.43 2.52
N LEU A 8 -11.76 22.17 2.41
CA LEU A 8 -12.55 21.52 3.45
C LEU A 8 -13.11 20.22 2.88
N ILE A 9 -13.09 19.13 3.64
CA ILE A 9 -13.74 17.86 3.30
C ILE A 9 -14.70 17.45 4.42
N LEU A 10 -15.80 16.81 4.04
CA LEU A 10 -16.72 16.19 4.99
C LEU A 10 -16.35 14.71 5.17
N ASP A 11 -16.19 14.27 6.41
CA ASP A 11 -15.68 12.94 6.73
C ASP A 11 -16.77 11.90 6.84
N ASP A 12 -17.84 12.25 7.56
CA ASP A 12 -18.97 11.37 7.80
C ASP A 12 -20.15 12.17 8.39
N PHE A 13 -21.33 11.58 8.32
CA PHE A 13 -22.51 12.06 9.04
C PHE A 13 -23.20 10.89 9.74
N ASP A 14 -23.39 11.04 11.05
CA ASP A 14 -24.11 10.08 11.88
C ASP A 14 -25.57 10.56 12.08
N PRO A 15 -26.57 9.89 11.49
CA PRO A 15 -27.97 10.29 11.61
C PRO A 15 -28.58 10.02 13.00
N ASP A 16 -27.97 9.15 13.82
CA ASP A 16 -28.49 8.88 15.16
C ASP A 16 -28.09 9.99 16.15
N THR A 17 -26.89 10.55 15.97
CA THR A 17 -26.38 11.64 16.84
C THR A 17 -26.54 13.03 16.22
N GLY A 18 -26.79 13.12 14.91
CA GLY A 18 -26.78 14.36 14.14
C GLY A 18 -25.39 14.97 14.01
N GLU A 19 -24.33 14.18 14.19
CA GLU A 19 -22.95 14.65 14.14
C GLU A 19 -22.42 14.64 12.70
N LEU A 20 -22.07 15.82 12.18
CA LEU A 20 -21.36 16.01 10.92
C LEU A 20 -19.87 16.23 11.18
N ALA A 21 -19.04 15.24 10.84
CA ALA A 21 -17.60 15.32 10.97
C ALA A 21 -16.97 15.97 9.72
N LEU A 22 -16.00 16.87 9.92
CA LEU A 22 -15.31 17.54 8.83
C LEU A 22 -13.85 17.85 9.15
N ARG A 23 -13.08 18.09 8.10
CA ARG A 23 -11.68 18.52 8.17
C ARG A 23 -11.44 19.75 7.33
N VAL A 24 -10.73 20.70 7.91
CA VAL A 24 -10.19 21.86 7.23
C VAL A 24 -8.70 21.68 7.06
N ALA A 25 -8.25 21.70 5.81
CA ALA A 25 -6.86 21.69 5.45
C ALA A 25 -6.37 23.12 5.21
N PHE A 26 -5.28 23.50 5.87
CA PHE A 26 -4.69 24.83 5.75
C PHE A 26 -3.17 24.75 5.83
N GLN A 27 -2.50 25.80 5.38
CA GLN A 27 -1.06 25.95 5.43
C GLN A 27 -0.73 27.14 6.33
N PRO A 28 -0.06 26.96 7.48
CA PRO A 28 0.15 28.02 8.47
C PRO A 28 1.19 29.08 8.06
N GLY A 29 2.08 28.76 7.12
CA GLY A 29 3.18 29.64 6.67
C GLY A 29 3.61 29.41 5.22
N PRO A 30 4.69 30.03 4.75
CA PRO A 30 5.17 29.90 3.36
C PRO A 30 5.86 28.56 3.10
N GLU A 31 6.35 27.90 4.16
CA GLU A 31 6.97 26.58 4.07
C GLU A 31 5.94 25.53 3.62
N PRO A 32 6.33 24.57 2.78
CA PRO A 32 5.46 23.49 2.35
C PRO A 32 5.07 22.62 3.56
N GLY A 33 3.79 22.61 3.90
CA GLY A 33 3.29 21.86 5.05
C GLY A 33 1.82 22.12 5.26
N LEU A 34 1.01 21.08 5.11
CA LEU A 34 -0.44 21.18 5.28
C LEU A 34 -0.84 20.61 6.63
N GLU A 35 -1.53 21.41 7.43
CA GLU A 35 -2.13 21.03 8.70
C GLU A 35 -3.63 20.75 8.54
N LEU A 36 -4.18 19.99 9.49
CA LEU A 36 -5.59 19.59 9.50
C LEU A 36 -6.23 19.99 10.82
N LEU A 37 -7.27 20.83 10.73
CA LEU A 37 -8.20 21.09 11.80
C LEU A 37 -9.39 20.15 11.66
N ARG A 38 -9.67 19.33 12.68
CA ARG A 38 -10.79 18.38 12.70
C ARG A 38 -11.92 18.94 13.54
N LEU A 39 -13.15 18.90 13.04
CA LEU A 39 -14.33 19.37 13.76
C LEU A 39 -15.49 18.39 13.66
N ARG A 40 -16.40 18.51 14.62
CA ARG A 40 -17.70 17.87 14.65
C ARG A 40 -18.76 18.94 14.85
N LEU A 41 -19.70 19.03 13.92
CA LEU A 41 -20.84 19.93 13.99
C LEU A 41 -22.07 19.13 14.38
N HIS A 42 -22.94 19.67 15.23
CA HIS A 42 -24.21 19.02 15.59
C HIS A 42 -25.36 19.70 14.86
N LEU A 43 -26.03 18.96 13.98
CA LEU A 43 -27.20 19.40 13.23
C LEU A 43 -28.47 19.24 14.08
N GLY A 44 -29.54 19.98 13.76
CA GLY A 44 -30.82 19.90 14.46
C GLY A 44 -30.87 20.48 15.89
N ARG A 45 -29.79 21.11 16.38
CA ARG A 45 -29.79 21.86 17.64
C ARG A 45 -30.17 23.33 17.42
N ALA A 46 -30.69 23.99 18.45
CA ALA A 46 -30.97 25.43 18.39
C ALA A 46 -29.68 26.24 18.16
N GLY A 47 -29.68 27.12 17.15
CA GLY A 47 -28.54 27.96 16.78
C GLY A 47 -28.04 27.70 15.37
N ASN A 48 -26.98 28.40 14.95
CA ASN A 48 -26.37 28.19 13.65
C ASN A 48 -25.33 27.06 13.73
N PRO A 49 -25.50 25.94 12.98
CA PRO A 49 -24.59 24.80 13.06
C PRO A 49 -23.15 25.11 12.63
N LEU A 50 -22.92 26.24 11.94
CA LEU A 50 -21.60 26.69 11.47
C LEU A 50 -20.84 27.56 12.48
N ASP A 51 -21.45 27.93 13.61
CA ASP A 51 -20.79 28.76 14.62
C ASP A 51 -19.51 28.12 15.19
N PRO A 52 -19.46 26.81 15.51
CA PRO A 52 -18.23 26.16 15.96
C PRO A 52 -17.10 26.28 14.92
N LEU A 53 -17.38 25.99 13.65
CA LEU A 53 -16.40 26.14 12.57
C LEU A 53 -15.90 27.58 12.45
N THR A 54 -16.82 28.54 12.49
CA THR A 54 -16.48 29.97 12.41
C THR A 54 -15.55 30.39 13.55
N ARG A 55 -15.81 29.90 14.77
CA ARG A 55 -14.97 30.17 15.94
C ARG A 55 -13.57 29.55 15.78
N GLU A 56 -13.49 28.27 15.41
CA GLU A 56 -12.20 27.59 15.27
C GLU A 56 -11.33 28.20 14.16
N LEU A 57 -11.92 28.58 13.02
CA LEU A 57 -11.19 29.28 11.95
C LEU A 57 -10.63 30.63 12.41
N ARG A 58 -11.39 31.40 13.21
CA ARG A 58 -10.92 32.68 13.75
C ARG A 58 -9.82 32.50 14.79
N THR A 59 -9.95 31.50 15.66
CA THR A 59 -8.99 31.27 16.76
C THR A 59 -7.70 30.64 16.27
N HIS A 60 -7.79 29.57 15.47
CA HIS A 60 -6.64 28.72 15.12
C HIS A 60 -6.03 29.06 13.76
N VAL A 61 -6.87 29.45 12.78
CA VAL A 61 -6.41 29.77 11.42
C VAL A 61 -6.32 31.28 11.18
N GLN A 62 -6.86 32.09 12.10
CA GLN A 62 -6.94 33.55 12.00
C GLN A 62 -7.62 34.04 10.72
N MET A 63 -8.65 33.29 10.28
CA MET A 63 -9.42 33.57 9.07
C MET A 63 -10.93 33.53 9.33
N PRO A 64 -11.72 34.36 8.64
CA PRO A 64 -13.17 34.20 8.63
C PRO A 64 -13.55 32.94 7.84
N LEU A 65 -14.77 32.43 8.09
CA LEU A 65 -15.37 31.39 7.25
C LEU A 65 -15.54 31.93 5.82
N PRO A 66 -14.96 31.30 4.79
CA PRO A 66 -15.16 31.72 3.41
C PRO A 66 -16.63 31.63 3.01
N THR A 67 -17.14 32.64 2.32
CA THR A 67 -18.54 32.68 1.86
C THR A 67 -18.91 31.48 0.99
N LEU A 68 -17.98 30.99 0.17
CA LEU A 68 -18.17 29.78 -0.63
C LEU A 68 -18.36 28.53 0.24
N TRP A 69 -17.60 28.40 1.33
CA TRP A 69 -17.76 27.30 2.27
C TRP A 69 -19.08 27.41 3.02
N GLU A 70 -19.44 28.60 3.47
CA GLU A 70 -20.72 28.83 4.13
C GLU A 70 -21.91 28.42 3.24
N HIS A 71 -21.91 28.85 1.98
CA HIS A 71 -22.96 28.50 1.03
C HIS A 71 -23.01 27.00 0.73
N GLY A 72 -21.84 26.39 0.46
CA GLY A 72 -21.75 24.96 0.20
C GLY A 72 -22.18 24.10 1.38
N LEU A 73 -21.74 24.43 2.60
CA LEU A 73 -22.13 23.74 3.83
C LEU A 73 -23.62 23.90 4.12
N LYS A 74 -24.19 25.10 3.97
CA LYS A 74 -25.65 25.29 4.12
C LYS A 74 -26.44 24.42 3.15
N THR A 75 -25.97 24.29 1.91
CA THR A 75 -26.61 23.44 0.91
C THR A 75 -26.56 21.97 1.32
N ILE A 76 -25.39 21.49 1.77
CA ILE A 76 -25.22 20.10 2.24
C ILE A 76 -26.05 19.83 3.49
N ILE A 77 -26.01 20.72 4.48
CA ILE A 77 -26.77 20.58 5.73
C ILE A 77 -28.27 20.52 5.45
N HIS A 78 -28.78 21.38 4.56
CA HIS A 78 -30.18 21.35 4.17
C HIS A 78 -30.58 20.00 3.55
N ALA A 79 -29.75 19.46 2.65
CA ALA A 79 -30.00 18.15 2.04
C ALA A 79 -29.96 17.01 3.09
N ILE A 80 -29.04 17.07 4.05
CA ILE A 80 -28.98 16.13 5.17
C ILE A 80 -30.26 16.22 6.03
N GLU A 81 -30.71 17.42 6.39
CA GLU A 81 -31.89 17.62 7.24
C GLU A 81 -33.18 17.18 6.53
N GLU A 82 -33.30 17.41 5.23
CA GLU A 82 -34.41 16.90 4.41
C GLU A 82 -34.45 15.37 4.41
N GLU A 83 -33.29 14.72 4.18
CA GLU A 83 -33.17 13.26 4.19
C GLU A 83 -33.43 12.65 5.57
N LEU A 84 -32.95 13.32 6.63
CA LEU A 84 -33.16 12.91 8.02
C LEU A 84 -34.63 12.94 8.44
N GLY A 85 -35.41 13.87 7.89
CA GLY A 85 -36.86 13.95 8.10
C GLY A 85 -37.67 12.87 7.35
N GLY A 86 -37.04 12.13 6.44
CA GLY A 86 -37.66 11.07 5.65
C GLY A 86 -37.85 9.75 6.40
N PRO A 87 -38.60 8.78 5.82
CA PRO A 87 -38.91 7.50 6.46
C PRO A 87 -37.68 6.62 6.77
N ASP A 88 -36.59 6.81 6.02
CA ASP A 88 -35.32 6.08 6.19
C ASP A 88 -34.20 6.99 6.73
N GLY A 89 -34.53 8.11 7.36
CA GLY A 89 -33.55 9.12 7.78
C GLY A 89 -32.46 8.61 8.71
N ARG A 90 -32.69 7.50 9.43
CA ARG A 90 -31.69 6.85 10.30
C ARG A 90 -30.74 5.88 9.59
N ASN A 91 -30.96 5.59 8.31
CA ASN A 91 -30.09 4.69 7.57
C ASN A 91 -28.78 5.39 7.19
N ALA A 92 -27.70 5.11 7.93
CA ALA A 92 -26.38 5.69 7.72
C ALA A 92 -25.85 5.55 6.28
N LEU A 93 -26.20 4.46 5.57
CA LEU A 93 -25.74 4.24 4.18
C LEU A 93 -26.25 5.31 3.21
N ARG A 94 -27.35 5.98 3.55
CA ARG A 94 -27.90 7.07 2.74
C ARG A 94 -26.98 8.28 2.69
N TYR A 95 -26.16 8.49 3.72
CA TYR A 95 -25.29 9.65 3.85
C TYR A 95 -23.86 9.43 3.33
N LEU A 96 -23.57 8.30 2.66
CA LEU A 96 -22.25 8.06 2.06
C LEU A 96 -21.83 9.17 1.08
N TRP A 97 -22.79 9.84 0.44
CA TRP A 97 -22.54 10.99 -0.44
C TRP A 97 -21.92 12.19 0.29
N VAL A 98 -22.10 12.31 1.61
CA VAL A 98 -21.45 13.35 2.43
C VAL A 98 -19.93 13.22 2.32
N ARG A 99 -19.42 11.99 2.31
CA ARG A 99 -17.98 11.69 2.23
C ARG A 99 -17.37 12.07 0.89
N THR A 100 -18.18 12.35 -0.13
CA THR A 100 -17.69 12.78 -1.44
C THR A 100 -17.62 14.29 -1.53
N GLN A 101 -18.01 15.01 -0.46
CA GLN A 101 -18.04 16.47 -0.47
C GLN A 101 -16.70 17.10 -0.12
N LEU A 102 -16.22 17.95 -1.04
CA LEU A 102 -15.01 18.75 -0.93
C LEU A 102 -15.27 20.19 -1.37
N LEU A 103 -14.77 21.15 -0.61
CA LEU A 103 -14.92 22.59 -0.83
C LEU A 103 -13.57 23.28 -1.03
N HIS A 104 -13.38 23.93 -2.18
CA HIS A 104 -12.25 24.80 -2.45
C HIS A 104 -12.50 26.20 -1.85
N PRO A 105 -11.50 26.87 -1.24
CA PRO A 105 -11.69 28.13 -0.50
C PRO A 105 -12.08 29.33 -1.38
N ALA A 106 -11.75 29.29 -2.68
CA ALA A 106 -11.89 30.45 -3.57
C ALA A 106 -12.57 30.15 -4.92
N GLU A 107 -12.80 28.88 -5.27
CA GLU A 107 -13.23 28.50 -6.62
C GLU A 107 -14.36 27.48 -6.53
N SER A 108 -15.60 27.92 -6.78
CA SER A 108 -16.77 27.05 -6.72
C SER A 108 -16.66 25.86 -7.69
N ALA A 109 -16.12 26.09 -8.90
CA ALA A 109 -15.93 25.06 -9.92
C ALA A 109 -14.97 23.91 -9.54
N ARG A 110 -14.22 24.08 -8.44
CA ARG A 110 -13.30 23.08 -7.83
C ARG A 110 -13.86 22.48 -6.54
N SER A 111 -15.12 22.76 -6.23
CA SER A 111 -15.86 22.19 -5.11
C SER A 111 -16.89 21.21 -5.64
N THR A 112 -17.17 20.12 -4.95
CA THR A 112 -18.13 19.11 -5.40
C THR A 112 -19.62 19.46 -5.24
N PRO A 113 -20.05 20.30 -4.26
CA PRO A 113 -21.48 20.55 -4.09
C PRO A 113 -22.10 21.19 -5.33
N ASN A 114 -23.40 20.95 -5.55
CA ASN A 114 -24.17 21.51 -6.66
C ASN A 114 -23.74 21.06 -8.06
N HIS A 115 -22.90 20.02 -8.16
CA HIS A 115 -22.51 19.42 -9.43
C HIS A 115 -23.10 18.01 -9.59
N PRO A 116 -23.44 17.59 -10.83
CA PRO A 116 -23.84 16.22 -11.09
C PRO A 116 -22.68 15.26 -10.81
N VAL A 117 -22.99 14.00 -10.49
CA VAL A 117 -21.99 12.98 -10.10
C VAL A 117 -20.78 12.89 -11.04
N PRO A 118 -20.92 12.88 -12.39
CA PRO A 118 -19.77 12.84 -13.29
C PRO A 118 -18.80 14.01 -13.08
N ARG A 119 -19.33 15.21 -12.82
CA ARG A 119 -18.51 16.39 -12.55
C ARG A 119 -17.86 16.34 -11.17
N GLN A 120 -18.52 15.77 -10.16
CA GLN A 120 -17.89 15.54 -8.86
C GLN A 120 -16.70 14.58 -8.96
N VAL A 121 -16.84 13.50 -9.75
CA VAL A 121 -15.76 12.54 -10.02
C VAL A 121 -14.55 13.24 -10.67
N GLU A 122 -14.77 14.10 -11.67
CA GLU A 122 -13.71 14.90 -12.29
C GLU A 122 -12.99 15.79 -11.26
N ILE A 123 -13.76 16.51 -10.44
CA ILE A 123 -13.21 17.42 -9.42
C ILE A 123 -12.34 16.65 -8.42
N LEU A 124 -12.83 15.52 -7.90
CA LEU A 124 -12.07 14.70 -6.96
C LEU A 124 -10.80 14.14 -7.60
N ARG A 125 -10.87 13.72 -8.87
CA ARG A 125 -9.70 13.23 -9.62
C ARG A 125 -8.65 14.34 -9.78
N ASP A 126 -9.06 15.53 -10.19
CA ASP A 126 -8.16 16.70 -10.33
C ASP A 126 -7.51 17.11 -9.01
N TRP A 127 -8.23 16.98 -7.90
CA TRP A 127 -7.71 17.21 -6.56
C TRP A 127 -6.67 16.17 -6.16
N SER A 128 -6.98 14.89 -6.36
CA SER A 128 -6.04 13.81 -6.09
C SER A 128 -4.75 13.99 -6.87
N HIS A 129 -4.82 14.30 -8.17
CA HIS A 129 -3.62 14.48 -8.99
C HIS A 129 -2.76 15.66 -8.49
N ARG A 130 -3.37 16.77 -8.10
CA ARG A 130 -2.62 17.91 -7.54
C ARG A 130 -1.98 17.57 -6.21
N LEU A 131 -2.70 16.92 -5.31
CA LEU A 131 -2.16 16.50 -4.01
C LEU A 131 -0.97 15.54 -4.18
N ASP A 132 -1.06 14.62 -5.14
CA ASP A 132 0.03 13.70 -5.45
C ASP A 132 1.27 14.42 -6.01
N GLN A 133 1.09 15.37 -6.94
CA GLN A 133 2.17 16.22 -7.46
C GLN A 133 2.83 17.08 -6.38
N GLU A 134 2.09 17.46 -5.34
CA GLU A 134 2.61 18.17 -4.17
C GLU A 134 3.26 17.23 -3.14
N GLY A 135 3.41 15.94 -3.43
CA GLY A 135 4.00 14.94 -2.53
C GLY A 135 3.09 14.49 -1.39
N GLN A 136 1.80 14.84 -1.44
CA GLN A 136 0.82 14.51 -0.40
C GLN A 136 0.06 13.22 -0.72
N THR A 137 0.81 12.15 -1.00
CA THR A 137 0.29 10.87 -1.50
C THR A 137 -0.81 10.28 -0.61
N LEU A 138 -0.69 10.37 0.72
CA LEU A 138 -1.75 9.91 1.64
C LEU A 138 -3.08 10.63 1.41
N ARG A 139 -3.05 11.95 1.19
CA ARG A 139 -4.27 12.72 0.94
C ARG A 139 -4.83 12.46 -0.45
N ALA A 140 -3.96 12.28 -1.45
CA ALA A 140 -4.38 11.87 -2.79
C ALA A 140 -5.14 10.53 -2.73
N ALA A 141 -4.57 9.53 -2.05
CA ALA A 141 -5.23 8.24 -1.81
C ALA A 141 -6.59 8.41 -1.11
N GLU A 142 -6.68 9.24 -0.08
CA GLU A 142 -7.94 9.51 0.60
C GLU A 142 -9.02 10.09 -0.33
N ILE A 143 -8.64 11.03 -1.21
CA ILE A 143 -9.57 11.61 -2.19
C ILE A 143 -10.01 10.57 -3.22
N LEU A 144 -9.12 9.67 -3.65
CA LEU A 144 -9.48 8.59 -4.58
C LEU A 144 -10.42 7.56 -3.96
N ASP A 145 -10.25 7.21 -2.68
CA ASP A 145 -11.18 6.31 -2.00
C ASP A 145 -12.59 6.91 -1.93
N ARG A 146 -12.69 8.22 -1.67
CA ARG A 146 -13.97 8.96 -1.73
C ARG A 146 -14.54 9.00 -3.14
N LEU A 147 -13.72 9.20 -4.17
CA LEU A 147 -14.14 9.15 -5.57
C LEU A 147 -14.78 7.79 -5.90
N LEU A 148 -14.24 6.69 -5.37
CA LEU A 148 -14.78 5.36 -5.60
C LEU A 148 -16.16 5.12 -4.95
N LEU A 149 -16.65 6.00 -4.07
CA LEU A 149 -18.06 5.97 -3.64
C LEU A 149 -18.99 6.40 -4.78
N LEU A 150 -18.52 7.28 -5.68
CA LEU A 150 -19.27 7.75 -6.84
C LEU A 150 -19.02 6.91 -8.10
N ALA A 151 -17.79 6.41 -8.26
CA ALA A 151 -17.36 5.61 -9.41
C ALA A 151 -16.66 4.33 -8.94
N PRO A 152 -17.38 3.33 -8.40
CA PRO A 152 -16.79 2.15 -7.74
C PRO A 152 -15.98 1.24 -8.68
N ARG A 153 -16.11 1.42 -9.99
CA ARG A 153 -15.38 0.68 -11.03
C ARG A 153 -14.29 1.52 -11.72
N ASP A 154 -13.91 2.68 -11.17
CA ASP A 154 -12.83 3.49 -11.71
C ASP A 154 -11.48 2.78 -11.50
N VAL A 155 -11.02 2.12 -12.57
CA VAL A 155 -9.83 1.27 -12.56
C VAL A 155 -8.57 2.06 -12.24
N THR A 156 -8.47 3.30 -12.74
CA THR A 156 -7.32 4.17 -12.47
C THR A 156 -7.16 4.42 -10.96
N SER A 157 -8.24 4.74 -10.26
CA SER A 157 -8.25 4.96 -8.82
C SER A 157 -7.98 3.67 -8.04
N LEU A 158 -8.59 2.54 -8.46
CA LEU A 158 -8.34 1.24 -7.85
C LEU A 158 -6.86 0.83 -7.98
N ALA A 159 -6.26 1.04 -9.15
CA ALA A 159 -4.85 0.75 -9.42
C ALA A 159 -3.92 1.63 -8.57
N TYR A 160 -4.19 2.94 -8.49
CA TYR A 160 -3.43 3.86 -7.67
C TYR A 160 -3.50 3.46 -6.19
N LEU A 161 -4.69 3.23 -5.64
CA LEU A 161 -4.87 2.83 -4.24
C LEU A 161 -4.19 1.50 -3.93
N THR A 162 -4.25 0.54 -4.85
CA THR A 162 -3.52 -0.73 -4.69
C THR A 162 -2.02 -0.50 -4.61
N GLY A 163 -1.46 0.38 -5.45
CA GLY A 163 -0.05 0.77 -5.41
C GLY A 163 0.33 1.52 -4.13
N PHE A 164 -0.56 2.39 -3.65
CA PHE A 164 -0.41 3.11 -2.39
C PHE A 164 -0.37 2.17 -1.19
N PHE A 165 -1.37 1.30 -1.01
CA PHE A 165 -1.39 0.36 0.12
C PHE A 165 -0.22 -0.62 0.08
N ARG A 166 0.22 -1.03 -1.12
CA ARG A 166 1.45 -1.81 -1.29
C ARG A 166 2.69 -1.09 -0.74
N SER A 167 2.86 0.21 -1.04
CA SER A 167 4.01 0.99 -0.55
C SER A 167 3.97 1.25 0.94
N GLN A 168 2.77 1.31 1.53
CA GLN A 168 2.57 1.47 2.97
C GLN A 168 2.65 0.13 3.75
N GLY A 169 2.73 -1.01 3.05
CA GLY A 169 2.71 -2.33 3.69
C GLY A 169 1.35 -2.73 4.29
N MET A 170 0.28 -2.03 3.92
CA MET A 170 -1.09 -2.24 4.39
C MET A 170 -1.76 -3.36 3.57
N ALA A 171 -1.54 -4.61 4.00
CA ALA A 171 -1.88 -5.79 3.20
C ALA A 171 -3.39 -6.06 3.14
N GLU A 172 -4.11 -5.79 4.23
CA GLU A 172 -5.57 -5.96 4.33
C GLU A 172 -6.30 -5.01 3.38
N GLU A 173 -5.96 -3.72 3.43
CA GLU A 173 -6.52 -2.69 2.55
C GLU A 173 -6.15 -2.96 1.09
N MET A 174 -4.90 -3.34 0.82
CA MET A 174 -4.46 -3.74 -0.52
C MET A 174 -5.30 -4.91 -1.06
N ALA A 175 -5.56 -5.94 -0.25
CA ALA A 175 -6.38 -7.08 -0.65
C ALA A 175 -7.81 -6.67 -0.98
N ALA A 176 -8.42 -5.82 -0.14
CA ALA A 176 -9.78 -5.32 -0.34
C ALA A 176 -9.91 -4.47 -1.62
N VAL A 177 -8.95 -3.57 -1.89
CA VAL A 177 -8.94 -2.77 -3.13
C VAL A 177 -8.67 -3.65 -4.35
N ALA A 178 -7.74 -4.59 -4.27
CA ALA A 178 -7.46 -5.52 -5.37
C ALA A 178 -8.67 -6.41 -5.69
N GLU A 179 -9.45 -6.82 -4.68
CA GLU A 179 -10.70 -7.57 -4.90
C GLU A 179 -11.77 -6.70 -5.59
N ARG A 180 -11.91 -5.43 -5.19
CA ARG A 180 -12.78 -4.46 -5.89
C ARG A 180 -12.34 -4.28 -7.35
N TRP A 181 -11.03 -4.21 -7.61
CA TRP A 181 -10.48 -4.14 -8.96
C TRP A 181 -10.79 -5.39 -9.77
N LEU A 182 -10.64 -6.58 -9.20
CA LEU A 182 -11.03 -7.83 -9.85
C LEU A 182 -12.53 -7.88 -10.19
N LYS A 183 -13.40 -7.38 -9.30
CA LYS A 183 -14.84 -7.27 -9.59
C LYS A 183 -15.13 -6.27 -10.71
N ALA A 184 -14.38 -5.16 -10.77
CA ALA A 184 -14.51 -4.16 -11.83
C ALA A 184 -14.03 -4.70 -13.19
N GLU A 185 -12.90 -5.42 -13.22
CA GLU A 185 -12.31 -6.03 -14.41
C GLU A 185 -11.77 -7.46 -14.15
N PRO A 186 -12.62 -8.50 -14.25
CA PRO A 186 -12.23 -9.88 -13.92
C PRO A 186 -11.09 -10.45 -14.79
N GLY A 187 -10.91 -9.91 -15.99
CA GLY A 187 -9.85 -10.31 -16.92
C GLY A 187 -8.52 -9.61 -16.71
N ARG A 188 -8.45 -8.57 -15.87
CA ARG A 188 -7.24 -7.77 -15.70
C ARG A 188 -6.17 -8.55 -14.94
N VAL A 189 -5.12 -8.94 -15.65
CA VAL A 189 -3.96 -9.67 -15.08
C VAL A 189 -3.35 -8.92 -13.91
N GLU A 190 -3.20 -7.60 -14.05
CA GLU A 190 -2.60 -6.74 -13.04
C GLU A 190 -3.37 -6.78 -11.71
N ALA A 191 -4.71 -6.77 -11.76
CA ALA A 191 -5.55 -6.90 -10.57
C ALA A 191 -5.35 -8.26 -9.88
N LYS A 192 -5.23 -9.35 -10.65
CA LYS A 192 -4.97 -10.70 -10.12
C LYS A 192 -3.61 -10.79 -9.44
N LEU A 193 -2.59 -10.20 -10.04
CA LEU A 193 -1.23 -10.16 -9.48
C LEU A 193 -1.22 -9.40 -8.16
N ARG A 194 -1.86 -8.23 -8.10
CA ARG A 194 -1.94 -7.44 -6.87
C ARG A 194 -2.72 -8.16 -5.78
N HIS A 195 -3.80 -8.83 -6.13
CA HIS A 195 -4.54 -9.64 -5.17
C HIS A 195 -3.67 -10.80 -4.63
N GLY A 196 -2.96 -11.52 -5.51
CA GLY A 196 -2.01 -12.56 -5.10
C GLY A 196 -0.89 -12.03 -4.20
N GLU A 197 -0.32 -10.86 -4.54
CA GLU A 197 0.71 -10.19 -3.73
C GLU A 197 0.17 -9.83 -2.33
N ALA A 198 -1.04 -9.26 -2.25
CA ALA A 198 -1.67 -8.93 -0.98
C ALA A 198 -1.93 -10.19 -0.13
N LEU A 199 -2.41 -11.27 -0.76
CA LEU A 199 -2.64 -12.56 -0.10
C LEU A 199 -1.35 -13.18 0.46
N LEU A 200 -0.21 -13.05 -0.24
CA LEU A 200 1.09 -13.49 0.30
C LEU A 200 1.45 -12.72 1.56
N ARG A 201 1.30 -11.39 1.56
CA ARG A 201 1.59 -10.54 2.72
C ARG A 201 0.68 -10.86 3.92
N LEU A 202 -0.54 -11.31 3.67
CA LEU A 202 -1.49 -11.78 4.69
C LEU A 202 -1.26 -13.23 5.15
N GLY A 203 -0.26 -13.93 4.60
CA GLY A 203 -0.02 -15.35 4.90
C GLY A 203 -1.05 -16.32 4.31
N ARG A 204 -1.94 -15.85 3.43
CA ARG A 204 -2.94 -16.66 2.72
C ARG A 204 -2.32 -17.32 1.48
N VAL A 205 -1.26 -18.10 1.71
CA VAL A 205 -0.31 -18.55 0.68
C VAL A 205 -0.96 -19.41 -0.40
N GLN A 206 -1.87 -20.31 -0.03
CA GLN A 206 -2.55 -21.21 -0.98
C GLN A 206 -3.45 -20.42 -1.94
N GLU A 207 -4.13 -19.39 -1.46
CA GLU A 207 -4.97 -18.52 -2.29
C GLU A 207 -4.12 -17.65 -3.21
N ALA A 208 -3.00 -17.12 -2.70
CA ALA A 208 -2.05 -16.39 -3.52
C ALA A 208 -1.49 -17.23 -4.66
N ARG A 209 -1.08 -18.47 -4.37
CA ARG A 209 -0.63 -19.45 -5.38
C ARG A 209 -1.69 -19.64 -6.46
N ALA A 210 -2.95 -19.83 -6.08
CA ALA A 210 -4.04 -20.00 -7.04
C ALA A 210 -4.22 -18.77 -7.94
N ALA A 211 -4.05 -17.56 -7.39
CA ALA A 211 -4.11 -16.32 -8.17
C ALA A 211 -2.98 -16.22 -9.21
N PHE A 212 -1.73 -16.54 -8.82
CA PHE A 212 -0.60 -16.53 -9.76
C PHE A 212 -0.68 -17.65 -10.79
N GLU A 213 -1.14 -18.84 -10.41
CA GLU A 213 -1.37 -19.95 -11.33
C GLU A 213 -2.43 -19.58 -12.38
N ALA A 214 -3.49 -18.88 -11.98
CA ALA A 214 -4.51 -18.38 -12.91
C ALA A 214 -3.94 -17.36 -13.90
N VAL A 215 -2.95 -16.56 -13.51
CA VAL A 215 -2.23 -15.66 -14.43
C VAL A 215 -1.38 -16.47 -15.40
N LEU A 216 -0.57 -17.42 -14.91
CA LEU A 216 0.34 -18.23 -15.73
C LEU A 216 -0.39 -19.16 -16.72
N LYS A 217 -1.62 -19.58 -16.41
CA LYS A 217 -2.47 -20.34 -17.35
C LYS A 217 -2.81 -19.53 -18.61
N VAL A 218 -2.95 -18.22 -18.50
CA VAL A 218 -3.30 -17.33 -19.62
C VAL A 218 -2.05 -16.67 -20.22
N HIS A 219 -1.09 -16.32 -19.37
CA HIS A 219 0.17 -15.70 -19.73
C HIS A 219 1.34 -16.50 -19.15
N PRO A 220 1.77 -17.58 -19.84
CA PRO A 220 2.85 -18.45 -19.35
C PRO A 220 4.20 -17.74 -19.24
N VAL A 221 4.36 -16.60 -19.92
CA VAL A 221 5.59 -15.80 -19.98
C VAL A 221 5.35 -14.51 -19.20
N HIS A 222 5.21 -14.61 -17.87
CA HIS A 222 4.88 -13.46 -17.02
C HIS A 222 5.76 -13.37 -15.77
N LEU A 223 6.72 -12.44 -15.78
CA LEU A 223 7.74 -12.25 -14.75
C LEU A 223 7.17 -12.21 -13.32
N LEU A 224 6.27 -11.28 -13.03
CA LEU A 224 5.74 -11.11 -11.66
C LEU A 224 4.92 -12.31 -11.17
N ALA A 225 4.31 -13.07 -12.08
CA ALA A 225 3.54 -14.26 -11.71
C ALA A 225 4.49 -15.42 -11.37
N HIS A 226 5.60 -15.56 -12.09
CA HIS A 226 6.66 -16.49 -11.73
C HIS A 226 7.30 -16.14 -10.38
N LEU A 227 7.63 -14.88 -10.13
CA LEU A 227 8.17 -14.44 -8.84
C LEU A 227 7.18 -14.69 -7.69
N GLY A 228 5.89 -14.37 -7.89
CA GLY A 228 4.84 -14.66 -6.92
C GLY A 228 4.64 -16.16 -6.65
N MET A 229 4.69 -17.00 -7.69
CA MET A 229 4.66 -18.46 -7.55
C MET A 229 5.86 -19.00 -6.78
N ALA A 230 7.06 -18.52 -7.09
CA ALA A 230 8.28 -18.92 -6.39
C ALA A 230 8.18 -18.58 -4.89
N GLN A 231 7.74 -17.37 -4.56
CA GLN A 231 7.54 -16.96 -3.16
C GLN A 231 6.48 -17.82 -2.46
N ALA A 232 5.34 -18.07 -3.12
CA ALA A 232 4.28 -18.92 -2.58
C ALA A 232 4.76 -20.36 -2.33
N LEU A 233 5.53 -20.93 -3.27
CA LEU A 233 6.09 -22.27 -3.14
C LEU A 233 7.11 -22.35 -2.01
N ALA A 234 8.00 -21.36 -1.88
CA ALA A 234 8.97 -21.30 -0.79
C ALA A 234 8.28 -21.26 0.59
N LEU A 235 7.25 -20.43 0.75
CA LEU A 235 6.44 -20.36 1.98
C LEU A 235 5.69 -21.65 2.30
N MET A 236 5.35 -22.45 1.29
CA MET A 236 4.74 -23.78 1.47
C MET A 236 5.77 -24.91 1.65
N GLY A 237 7.07 -24.62 1.63
CA GLY A 237 8.14 -25.63 1.67
C GLY A 237 8.31 -26.42 0.37
N GLY A 238 7.73 -25.96 -0.74
CA GLY A 238 7.88 -26.52 -2.08
C GLY A 238 9.15 -26.01 -2.79
N ASN A 239 9.37 -26.49 -4.02
CA ASN A 239 10.52 -26.09 -4.84
C ASN A 239 10.23 -24.79 -5.65
N PRO A 240 10.87 -23.64 -5.34
CA PRO A 240 10.63 -22.39 -6.06
C PRO A 240 11.46 -22.26 -7.36
N PHE A 241 12.51 -23.07 -7.53
CA PHE A 241 13.52 -22.86 -8.55
C PHE A 241 13.00 -22.84 -10.00
N PRO A 242 12.06 -23.71 -10.43
CA PRO A 242 11.56 -23.65 -11.80
C PRO A 242 10.93 -22.29 -12.15
N HIS A 243 10.26 -21.66 -11.18
CA HIS A 243 9.68 -20.34 -11.40
C HIS A 243 10.71 -19.21 -11.28
N LEU A 244 11.71 -19.35 -10.41
CA LEU A 244 12.83 -18.40 -10.35
C LEU A 244 13.69 -18.42 -11.61
N ASP A 245 13.92 -19.59 -12.19
CA ASP A 245 14.65 -19.77 -13.44
C ASP A 245 13.92 -19.10 -14.60
N ALA A 246 12.61 -19.36 -14.71
CA ALA A 246 11.78 -18.67 -15.69
C ALA A 246 11.78 -17.14 -15.48
N ALA A 247 11.69 -16.65 -14.24
CA ALA A 247 11.76 -15.21 -13.97
C ALA A 247 13.13 -14.61 -14.36
N GLN A 248 14.21 -15.31 -14.04
CA GLN A 248 15.58 -14.92 -14.36
C GLN A 248 15.82 -14.85 -15.88
N GLU A 249 15.28 -15.78 -16.65
CA GLU A 249 15.35 -15.76 -18.12
C GLU A 249 14.60 -14.57 -18.73
N LEU A 250 13.52 -14.13 -18.08
CA LEU A 250 12.70 -13.00 -18.55
C LEU A 250 13.34 -11.64 -18.25
N ASP A 251 13.77 -11.44 -17.01
CA ASP A 251 14.43 -10.20 -16.59
C ASP A 251 15.33 -10.47 -15.37
N PRO A 252 16.65 -10.63 -15.58
CA PRO A 252 17.63 -10.79 -14.51
C PRO A 252 17.63 -9.64 -13.50
N GLY A 253 17.50 -8.39 -13.97
CA GLY A 253 17.63 -7.21 -13.12
C GLY A 253 16.44 -7.05 -12.18
N ALA A 254 15.23 -7.18 -12.74
CA ALA A 254 14.00 -7.14 -11.96
C ALA A 254 13.88 -8.35 -11.01
N THR A 255 14.25 -9.55 -11.48
CA THR A 255 14.30 -10.76 -10.63
C THR A 255 15.22 -10.56 -9.44
N ALA A 256 16.44 -10.07 -9.69
CA ALA A 256 17.40 -9.81 -8.62
C ALA A 256 16.91 -8.76 -7.61
N SER A 257 16.19 -7.73 -8.07
CA SER A 257 15.60 -6.71 -7.18
C SER A 257 14.54 -7.31 -6.27
N VAL A 258 13.58 -8.07 -6.83
CA VAL A 258 12.47 -8.64 -6.06
C VAL A 258 12.96 -9.74 -5.11
N LEU A 259 13.91 -10.57 -5.55
CA LEU A 259 14.51 -11.61 -4.71
C LEU A 259 15.20 -11.01 -3.48
N ARG A 260 15.94 -9.91 -3.65
CA ARG A 260 16.58 -9.20 -2.52
C ARG A 260 15.58 -8.69 -1.50
N GLU A 261 14.41 -8.27 -1.93
CA GLU A 261 13.39 -7.68 -1.06
C GLU A 261 12.52 -8.72 -0.36
N THR A 262 12.25 -9.86 -1.01
CA THR A 262 11.09 -10.70 -0.65
C THR A 262 11.40 -12.19 -0.47
N PHE A 263 12.54 -12.66 -0.98
CA PHE A 263 12.84 -14.09 -0.96
C PHE A 263 13.65 -14.48 0.27
N ASP A 264 12.98 -15.11 1.23
CA ASP A 264 13.63 -15.71 2.37
C ASP A 264 13.88 -17.20 2.13
N TYR A 265 15.13 -17.55 1.80
CA TYR A 265 15.52 -18.94 1.55
C TYR A 265 15.42 -19.83 2.80
N ARG A 266 15.35 -19.25 4.00
CA ARG A 266 15.24 -19.99 5.27
C ARG A 266 13.89 -20.69 5.42
N LEU A 267 12.90 -20.27 4.64
CA LEU A 267 11.59 -20.91 4.58
C LEU A 267 11.64 -22.30 3.91
N MET A 268 12.74 -22.65 3.24
CA MET A 268 12.93 -23.98 2.68
C MET A 268 13.23 -25.01 3.79
N ALA A 269 12.50 -26.12 3.81
CA ALA A 269 12.67 -27.18 4.82
C ALA A 269 14.09 -27.77 4.80
N ALA A 270 14.78 -27.83 5.94
CA ALA A 270 16.12 -28.43 6.05
C ALA A 270 16.08 -29.95 5.76
N PRO A 271 17.13 -30.53 5.16
CA PRO A 271 17.26 -31.97 4.97
C PRO A 271 17.32 -32.71 6.33
N VAL A 272 16.88 -33.96 6.35
CA VAL A 272 17.06 -34.82 7.54
C VAL A 272 18.55 -35.15 7.68
N GLY A 273 19.15 -34.84 8.84
CA GLY A 273 20.58 -35.09 9.10
C GLY A 273 21.52 -33.93 8.76
N ASP A 274 20.98 -32.73 8.58
CA ASP A 274 21.72 -31.50 8.26
C ASP A 274 22.87 -31.24 9.25
N ARG A 275 24.09 -31.01 8.72
CA ARG A 275 25.27 -30.76 9.56
C ARG A 275 25.34 -29.31 10.01
N THR A 276 26.07 -29.06 11.09
CA THR A 276 26.33 -27.71 11.61
C THR A 276 27.82 -27.39 11.59
N TYR A 277 28.18 -26.19 11.15
CA TYR A 277 29.54 -25.66 11.10
C TYR A 277 29.71 -24.50 12.07
N ASP A 278 30.88 -24.40 12.68
CA ASP A 278 31.27 -23.27 13.52
C ASP A 278 31.59 -22.02 12.67
N LEU A 279 31.25 -20.85 13.20
CA LEU A 279 31.54 -19.55 12.64
C LEU A 279 33.03 -19.29 12.44
N GLU A 280 33.87 -19.71 13.38
CA GLU A 280 35.31 -19.48 13.30
C GLU A 280 35.96 -20.26 12.14
N GLY A 281 35.38 -21.41 11.77
CA GLY A 281 35.86 -22.27 10.67
C GLY A 281 35.31 -21.93 9.29
N LEU A 282 34.25 -21.12 9.22
CA LEU A 282 33.56 -20.79 7.97
C LEU A 282 34.42 -20.06 6.92
N PRO A 283 35.25 -19.07 7.28
CA PRO A 283 36.10 -18.38 6.30
C PRO A 283 37.02 -19.34 5.54
N ALA A 284 37.63 -20.29 6.25
CA ALA A 284 38.50 -21.31 5.67
C ALA A 284 37.72 -22.32 4.81
N LEU A 285 36.53 -22.72 5.25
CA LEU A 285 35.65 -23.64 4.51
C LEU A 285 35.18 -23.05 3.17
N LEU A 286 34.82 -21.76 3.19
CA LEU A 286 34.29 -21.04 2.04
C LEU A 286 35.41 -20.46 1.14
N GLY A 287 36.62 -20.30 1.68
CA GLY A 287 37.72 -19.64 0.97
C GLY A 287 37.52 -18.13 0.83
N VAL A 288 36.88 -17.50 1.82
CA VAL A 288 36.66 -16.05 1.93
C VAL A 288 37.29 -15.51 3.21
N SER A 289 37.42 -14.20 3.33
CA SER A 289 37.90 -13.56 4.56
C SER A 289 36.86 -13.61 5.68
N GLY A 290 37.32 -13.50 6.94
CA GLY A 290 36.43 -13.41 8.10
C GLY A 290 35.49 -12.20 8.04
N ALA A 291 35.94 -11.07 7.49
CA ALA A 291 35.14 -9.87 7.32
C ALA A 291 33.98 -10.09 6.33
N GLU A 292 34.22 -10.78 5.21
CA GLU A 292 33.17 -11.12 4.23
C GLU A 292 32.10 -12.04 4.84
N VAL A 293 32.51 -12.98 5.72
CA VAL A 293 31.55 -13.81 6.48
C VAL A 293 30.76 -12.95 7.47
N GLN A 294 31.39 -11.98 8.13
CA GLN A 294 30.73 -11.13 9.12
C GLN A 294 29.71 -10.16 8.50
N ASP A 295 30.06 -9.51 7.40
CA ASP A 295 29.15 -8.67 6.61
C ASP A 295 27.95 -9.48 6.11
N TYR A 296 28.19 -10.74 5.74
CA TYR A 296 27.17 -11.70 5.34
C TYR A 296 26.18 -12.04 6.47
N LEU A 297 26.68 -12.34 7.67
CA LEU A 297 25.84 -12.63 8.85
C LEU A 297 24.97 -11.43 9.21
N GLN A 298 25.55 -10.23 9.13
CA GLN A 298 24.86 -8.98 9.41
C GLN A 298 23.78 -8.68 8.37
N PHE A 299 24.07 -8.89 7.08
CA PHE A 299 23.11 -8.68 5.99
C PHE A 299 21.87 -9.59 6.11
N LEU A 300 22.03 -10.83 6.56
CA LEU A 300 20.93 -11.78 6.70
C LEU A 300 20.11 -11.65 7.99
N GLY A 301 20.53 -10.81 8.94
CA GLY A 301 19.87 -10.68 10.23
C GLY A 301 19.76 -12.00 11.02
N LEU A 302 20.74 -12.89 10.84
CA LEU A 302 20.77 -14.20 11.48
C LEU A 302 21.39 -14.12 12.88
N PRO A 303 20.76 -14.68 13.93
CA PRO A 303 21.46 -15.54 14.85
C PRO A 303 21.51 -16.93 14.19
N LEU A 304 22.70 -17.41 13.90
CA LEU A 304 22.86 -18.72 13.27
C LEU A 304 22.29 -19.77 14.20
N ALA A 305 21.41 -20.62 13.67
CA ALA A 305 20.58 -21.50 14.47
C ALA A 305 21.40 -22.65 15.06
N GLY A 306 22.01 -22.37 16.21
CA GLY A 306 22.58 -23.29 17.17
C GLY A 306 22.97 -22.54 18.45
N SER A 307 23.22 -23.26 19.55
CA SER A 307 23.80 -22.67 20.76
C SER A 307 25.05 -21.87 20.36
N GLU A 308 25.03 -20.56 20.56
CA GLU A 308 26.12 -19.59 20.31
C GLU A 308 27.11 -19.98 19.17
N GLY A 309 26.78 -19.64 17.92
CA GLY A 309 27.80 -19.49 16.86
C GLY A 309 27.91 -20.58 15.77
N THR A 310 26.86 -21.33 15.43
CA THR A 310 26.92 -22.39 14.39
C THR A 310 25.90 -22.25 13.27
N VAL A 311 26.26 -22.61 12.02
CA VAL A 311 25.47 -22.51 10.78
C VAL A 311 25.14 -23.88 10.21
N ARG A 312 23.92 -24.09 9.70
CA ARG A 312 23.57 -25.35 9.03
C ARG A 312 24.14 -25.42 7.61
N GLU A 313 24.62 -26.60 7.23
CA GLU A 313 25.16 -26.95 5.91
C GLU A 313 24.17 -26.60 4.80
N SER A 314 22.90 -26.97 4.99
CA SER A 314 21.84 -26.70 4.00
C SER A 314 21.50 -25.22 3.86
N GLU A 315 21.59 -24.43 4.94
CA GLU A 315 21.39 -22.98 4.89
C GLU A 315 22.51 -22.31 4.10
N LEU A 316 23.76 -22.71 4.38
CA LEU A 316 24.93 -22.22 3.67
C LEU A 316 24.90 -22.59 2.18
N ALA A 317 24.61 -23.86 1.87
CA ALA A 317 24.55 -24.36 0.50
C ALA A 317 23.42 -23.69 -0.31
N ARG A 318 22.23 -23.51 0.29
CA ARG A 318 21.12 -22.79 -0.35
C ARG A 318 21.44 -21.35 -0.60
N TRP A 319 22.08 -20.70 0.36
CA TRP A 319 22.52 -19.33 0.20
C TRP A 319 23.51 -19.20 -0.96
N VAL A 320 24.64 -19.94 -0.94
CA VAL A 320 25.65 -19.90 -2.03
C VAL A 320 24.99 -20.19 -3.38
N GLY A 321 24.11 -21.19 -3.42
CA GLY A 321 23.37 -21.58 -4.62
C GLY A 321 22.48 -20.47 -5.16
N VAL A 322 21.60 -19.91 -4.33
CA VAL A 322 20.65 -18.85 -4.73
C VAL A 322 21.38 -17.56 -5.11
N MET A 323 22.33 -17.12 -4.29
CA MET A 323 23.02 -15.85 -4.50
C MET A 323 23.86 -15.84 -5.78
N ASN A 324 24.59 -16.92 -6.05
CA ASN A 324 25.38 -17.02 -7.28
C ASN A 324 24.49 -17.22 -8.50
N ARG A 325 23.46 -18.07 -8.39
CA ARG A 325 22.56 -18.37 -9.51
C ARG A 325 21.79 -17.14 -10.00
N TYR A 326 21.40 -16.25 -9.08
CA TYR A 326 20.57 -15.08 -9.39
C TYR A 326 21.32 -13.74 -9.20
N ALA A 327 22.65 -13.77 -9.11
CA ALA A 327 23.52 -12.59 -9.00
C ALA A 327 23.07 -11.57 -7.94
N LEU A 328 22.67 -12.06 -6.76
CA LEU A 328 22.11 -11.23 -5.69
C LEU A 328 23.18 -10.56 -4.82
N LEU A 329 24.46 -10.76 -5.12
CA LEU A 329 25.60 -10.25 -4.34
C LEU A 329 25.99 -8.84 -4.80
N PRO A 330 26.41 -7.95 -3.88
CA PRO A 330 27.06 -6.69 -4.24
C PRO A 330 28.29 -6.92 -5.11
N GLY A 331 28.66 -5.96 -5.96
CA GLY A 331 29.70 -6.14 -6.99
C GLY A 331 31.09 -6.58 -6.50
N GLY A 332 31.41 -6.44 -5.21
CA GLY A 332 32.64 -6.96 -4.61
C GLY A 332 32.57 -8.42 -4.11
N LEU A 333 31.35 -8.98 -4.00
CA LEU A 333 31.07 -10.35 -3.56
C LEU A 333 30.59 -11.24 -4.72
N ASN A 334 30.58 -10.75 -5.97
CA ASN A 334 30.24 -11.58 -7.11
C ASN A 334 31.32 -12.64 -7.31
N TRP A 335 31.01 -13.91 -7.03
CA TRP A 335 31.89 -15.03 -7.29
C TRP A 335 31.96 -15.25 -8.81
N SER A 336 32.80 -14.48 -9.48
CA SER A 336 33.03 -14.59 -10.92
C SER A 336 34.00 -15.74 -11.23
N ALA A 337 33.56 -16.97 -10.93
CA ALA A 337 34.18 -18.25 -11.25
C ALA A 337 33.18 -19.33 -10.83
N PRO A 338 33.18 -20.57 -11.39
CA PRO A 338 32.19 -21.56 -10.98
C PRO A 338 32.27 -21.68 -9.46
N THR A 339 31.11 -21.84 -8.81
CA THR A 339 30.90 -22.31 -7.44
C THR A 339 32.20 -22.62 -6.69
N PRO A 340 32.44 -22.12 -5.45
CA PRO A 340 33.67 -22.39 -4.69
C PRO A 340 34.27 -23.75 -5.07
N ARG A 341 35.54 -23.77 -5.50
CA ARG A 341 36.24 -24.87 -6.20
C ARG A 341 36.09 -26.27 -5.56
N ARG A 342 35.50 -26.37 -4.36
CA ARG A 342 34.58 -27.41 -3.92
C ARG A 342 33.71 -26.77 -2.81
N LEU A 343 32.39 -26.66 -3.00
CA LEU A 343 31.57 -27.27 -1.95
C LEU A 343 31.89 -28.76 -2.16
N PRO A 344 32.50 -29.48 -1.20
CA PRO A 344 32.47 -30.92 -1.27
C PRO A 344 31.02 -31.34 -1.53
N GLU A 345 30.79 -32.54 -2.05
CA GLU A 345 29.51 -33.15 -1.77
C GLU A 345 29.39 -33.20 -0.23
N LEU A 346 28.70 -32.20 0.27
CA LEU A 346 28.24 -32.01 1.62
C LEU A 346 27.06 -32.98 1.70
N GLY A 347 27.44 -34.27 1.78
CA GLY A 347 26.68 -35.40 1.26
C GLY A 347 25.28 -35.60 1.82
#